data_AF-A0A914PA87-F1
#
_entry.id   AF-A0A914PA87-F1
#
_cell.length_a   1.000
_cell.length_b   1.000
_cell.length_c   1.000
_cell.angle_alpha   90.00
_cell.angle_beta   90.00
_cell.angle_gamma   90.00
#
_symmetry.space_group_name_H-M   'P 1'
#
loop_
_entity.id
_entity.type
_entity.pdbx_description
1 polymer ?
#
loop_
_entity_poly.entity_id
_entity_poly.type
_entity_poly.pdbx_seq_one_letter_code
_entity_poly.pdbx_strand_id
1 'polypeptide(L)'
;MFTLIKGSSDHLVLSAGATSGFIYLLSQIFPNKTIIWAEQLSYFLAISMLKNSLAFPIRDIKIESDGIDLEDLESKRSSTYSIKECEEAKKNQKFLGALYLVPHYHNPTGTELSPEKCEKIIKLARKYSILVFCDYLYNILHYNDKVNRRLFAYDNPKDEDYGIGHVISNGTFSKLLSPGLRIG
;
A
#
# COMPACT_ATOMS: atom_id res chain seq x y z
N MET A 1 0.02 15.97 18.56
CA MET A 1 0.88 14.81 18.91
C MET A 1 1.00 13.97 17.64
N PHE A 2 2.15 13.98 16.96
CA PHE A 2 2.30 13.20 15.71
C PHE A 2 2.17 11.71 16.05
N THR A 3 1.19 11.02 15.47
CA THR A 3 1.12 9.55 15.54
C THR A 3 2.25 9.00 14.68
N LEU A 4 3.46 9.00 15.24
CA LEU A 4 4.66 8.47 14.63
C LEU A 4 4.45 6.97 14.44
N ILE A 5 4.87 6.45 13.28
CA ILE A 5 5.12 5.02 13.13
C ILE A 5 6.11 4.66 14.24
N LYS A 6 5.73 3.75 15.14
CA LYS A 6 6.71 3.12 16.05
C LYS A 6 7.53 2.15 15.20
N GLY A 7 8.74 2.56 14.80
CA GLY A 7 9.68 1.76 14.04
C GLY A 7 11.11 2.23 14.28
N SER A 8 12.09 1.35 14.05
CA SER A 8 13.51 1.75 14.05
C SER A 8 13.81 2.69 12.89
N SER A 9 14.77 3.60 13.06
CA SER A 9 15.32 4.40 11.95
C SER A 9 15.89 3.52 10.83
N ASP A 10 16.25 2.27 11.14
CA ASP A 10 16.76 1.29 10.18
C ASP A 10 15.69 0.86 9.14
N HIS A 11 14.42 1.17 9.40
CA HIS A 11 13.30 0.89 8.48
C HIS A 11 12.83 2.12 7.71
N LEU A 12 13.58 3.22 7.77
CA LEU A 12 13.27 4.46 7.06
C LEU A 12 14.25 4.68 5.91
N VAL A 13 13.71 5.08 4.76
CA VAL A 13 14.50 5.46 3.59
C VAL A 13 14.01 6.82 3.13
N LEU A 14 14.94 7.77 2.99
CA LEU A 14 14.63 9.07 2.41
C LEU A 14 14.47 8.93 0.90
N SER A 15 13.45 9.59 0.38
CA SER A 15 13.14 9.63 -1.05
C SER A 15 13.12 11.06 -1.56
N ALA A 16 13.15 11.22 -2.88
CA ALA A 16 12.90 12.51 -3.52
C ALA A 16 11.38 12.86 -3.59
N GLY A 17 10.64 12.51 -2.54
CA GLY A 17 9.17 12.55 -2.43
C GLY A 17 8.49 11.23 -2.80
N ALA A 18 7.23 11.07 -2.35
CA ALA A 18 6.42 9.85 -2.48
C ALA A 18 6.50 9.17 -3.84
N THR A 19 6.37 9.93 -4.94
CA THR A 19 6.43 9.38 -6.30
C THR A 19 7.77 8.70 -6.59
N SER A 20 8.88 9.30 -6.20
CA SER A 20 10.22 8.75 -6.47
C SER A 20 10.50 7.49 -5.64
N GLY A 21 10.13 7.49 -4.35
CA GLY A 21 10.28 6.33 -3.48
C GLY A 21 9.46 5.16 -3.99
N PHE A 22 8.23 5.43 -4.41
CA PHE A 22 7.34 4.43 -4.99
C PHE A 22 7.90 3.81 -6.29
N ILE A 23 8.33 4.63 -7.25
CA ILE A 23 8.94 4.14 -8.51
C ILE A 23 10.18 3.29 -8.21
N TYR A 24 11.08 3.80 -7.36
CA TYR A 24 12.33 3.13 -7.03
C TYR A 24 12.06 1.74 -6.44
N LEU A 25 11.24 1.66 -5.39
CA LEU A 25 10.93 0.39 -4.73
C LEU A 25 10.24 -0.60 -5.68
N LEU A 26 9.25 -0.16 -6.45
CA LEU A 26 8.58 -1.04 -7.43
C LEU A 26 9.55 -1.59 -8.47
N SER A 27 10.50 -0.76 -8.95
CA SER A 27 11.48 -1.19 -9.95
C SER A 27 12.47 -2.23 -9.42
N GLN A 28 12.81 -2.15 -8.13
CA GLN A 28 13.75 -3.08 -7.49
C GLN A 28 13.08 -4.36 -7.03
N ILE A 29 11.87 -4.27 -6.49
CA ILE A 29 11.12 -5.44 -5.98
C ILE A 29 10.49 -6.23 -7.13
N PHE A 30 10.03 -5.55 -8.18
CA PHE A 30 9.37 -6.17 -9.33
C PHE A 30 10.06 -5.80 -10.65
N PRO A 31 11.34 -6.19 -10.85
CA PRO A 31 12.09 -5.86 -12.07
C PRO A 31 11.44 -6.49 -13.31
N ASN A 32 10.87 -7.70 -13.17
CA ASN A 32 10.14 -8.40 -14.22
C ASN A 32 8.66 -8.03 -14.31
N LYS A 33 8.25 -6.96 -13.60
CA LYS A 33 6.86 -6.52 -13.42
C LYS A 33 6.00 -7.57 -12.72
N THR A 34 4.86 -7.10 -12.22
CA THR A 34 3.83 -7.95 -11.62
C THR A 34 2.47 -7.28 -11.75
N ILE A 35 1.40 -7.98 -11.40
CA ILE A 35 0.07 -7.38 -11.31
C ILE A 35 0.01 -6.43 -10.11
N ILE A 36 -0.47 -5.22 -10.37
CA ILE A 36 -0.85 -4.25 -9.35
C ILE A 36 -2.37 -4.22 -9.26
N TRP A 37 -2.91 -4.60 -8.11
CA TRP A 37 -4.30 -4.31 -7.77
C TRP A 37 -4.38 -2.88 -7.22
N ALA A 38 -5.34 -2.09 -7.68
CA ALA A 38 -5.51 -0.71 -7.25
C ALA A 38 -6.98 -0.33 -7.19
N GLU A 39 -7.34 0.60 -6.31
CA GLU A 39 -8.72 1.11 -6.21
C GLU A 39 -9.15 1.75 -7.55
N GLN A 40 -10.35 1.40 -8.04
CA GLN A 40 -10.88 1.84 -9.35
C GLN A 40 -10.97 3.37 -9.47
N LEU A 41 -11.23 4.03 -8.35
CA LEU A 41 -11.08 5.46 -8.17
C LEU A 41 -9.88 5.62 -7.25
N SER A 42 -8.79 6.21 -7.75
CA SER A 42 -7.59 6.48 -6.96
C SER A 42 -6.84 7.68 -7.55
N TYR A 43 -5.65 7.99 -7.03
CA TYR A 43 -4.84 9.08 -7.52
C TYR A 43 -4.39 8.84 -8.97
N PHE A 44 -5.07 9.51 -9.91
CA PHE A 44 -4.95 9.24 -11.35
C PHE A 44 -3.52 9.38 -11.89
N LEU A 45 -2.68 10.24 -11.31
CA LEU A 45 -1.27 10.38 -11.72
C LEU A 45 -0.44 9.16 -11.32
N ALA A 46 -0.68 8.56 -10.15
CA ALA A 46 -0.03 7.31 -9.78
C ALA A 46 -0.46 6.18 -10.71
N ILE A 47 -1.77 6.04 -10.98
CA ILE A 47 -2.29 5.02 -11.90
C ILE A 47 -1.74 5.21 -13.33
N SER A 48 -1.73 6.44 -13.83
CA SER A 48 -1.18 6.77 -15.15
C SER A 48 0.32 6.46 -15.23
N MET A 49 1.09 6.80 -14.21
CA MET A 49 2.52 6.50 -14.15
C MET A 49 2.79 4.99 -14.13
N LEU A 50 2.09 4.24 -13.27
CA LEU A 50 2.22 2.79 -13.18
C LEU A 50 1.94 2.10 -14.52
N LYS A 51 0.84 2.51 -15.18
CA LYS A 51 0.41 1.91 -16.45
C LYS A 51 1.22 2.38 -17.65
N ASN A 52 1.34 3.70 -17.84
CA ASN A 52 1.85 4.28 -19.08
C ASN A 52 3.36 4.49 -19.07
N SER A 53 3.95 4.80 -17.90
CA SER A 53 5.40 5.05 -17.79
C SER A 53 6.17 3.80 -17.38
N LEU A 54 5.62 3.01 -16.47
CA LEU A 54 6.30 1.82 -15.92
C LEU A 54 5.80 0.49 -16.50
N ALA A 55 4.73 0.50 -17.30
CA ALA A 55 4.15 -0.66 -17.97
C ALA A 55 3.74 -1.80 -17.03
N PHE A 56 3.32 -1.49 -15.79
CA PHE A 56 2.75 -2.49 -14.91
C PHE A 56 1.31 -2.84 -15.36
N PRO A 57 0.95 -4.14 -15.42
CA PRO A 57 -0.45 -4.52 -15.58
C PRO A 57 -1.23 -4.15 -14.31
N ILE A 58 -2.27 -3.34 -14.47
CA ILE A 58 -3.14 -2.90 -13.38
C ILE A 58 -4.49 -3.62 -13.48
N ARG A 59 -4.97 -4.16 -12.35
CA ARG A 59 -6.35 -4.62 -12.18
C ARG A 59 -7.04 -3.71 -11.17
N ASP A 60 -8.09 -3.03 -11.61
CA ASP A 60 -8.90 -2.20 -10.73
C ASP A 60 -9.64 -3.08 -9.71
N ILE A 61 -9.87 -2.55 -8.52
CA ILE A 61 -10.71 -3.12 -7.48
C ILE A 61 -11.85 -2.15 -7.18
N LYS A 62 -13.06 -2.67 -7.01
CA LYS A 62 -14.21 -1.85 -6.64
C LYS A 62 -13.97 -1.07 -5.35
N ILE A 63 -14.70 0.03 -5.22
CA ILE A 63 -14.70 0.86 -4.02
C ILE A 63 -16.10 0.92 -3.45
N GLU A 64 -16.17 0.87 -2.13
CA GLU A 64 -17.37 1.01 -1.30
C GLU A 64 -17.30 2.35 -0.53
N SER A 65 -18.31 2.64 0.29
CA SER A 65 -18.35 3.87 1.09
C SER A 65 -17.23 3.98 2.13
N ASP A 66 -16.63 2.86 2.53
CA ASP A 66 -15.54 2.77 3.51
C ASP A 66 -14.20 2.36 2.88
N GLY A 67 -14.04 2.56 1.56
CA GLY A 67 -12.80 2.30 0.82
C GLY A 67 -12.86 1.03 -0.01
N ILE A 68 -11.72 0.36 -0.20
CA ILE A 68 -11.59 -0.80 -1.09
C ILE A 68 -12.57 -1.95 -0.75
N ASP A 69 -13.16 -2.54 -1.79
CA ASP A 69 -13.95 -3.77 -1.72
C ASP A 69 -13.01 -4.99 -1.59
N LEU A 70 -13.05 -5.63 -0.42
CA LEU A 70 -12.17 -6.77 -0.13
C LEU A 70 -12.63 -8.07 -0.78
N GLU A 71 -13.92 -8.22 -1.07
CA GLU A 71 -14.45 -9.40 -1.74
C GLU A 71 -14.08 -9.37 -3.23
N ASP A 72 -14.18 -8.20 -3.87
CA ASP A 72 -13.72 -8.00 -5.25
C ASP A 72 -12.19 -8.19 -5.36
N LEU A 73 -11.42 -7.68 -4.39
CA LEU A 73 -9.97 -7.94 -4.30
C LEU A 73 -9.67 -9.44 -4.22
N GLU A 74 -10.28 -10.15 -3.27
CA GLU A 74 -10.02 -11.57 -3.08
C GLU A 74 -10.43 -12.39 -4.32
N SER A 75 -11.56 -12.06 -4.95
CA SER A 75 -12.03 -12.69 -6.18
C SER A 75 -11.08 -12.47 -7.36
N LYS A 76 -10.71 -11.21 -7.66
CA LYS A 76 -9.82 -10.85 -8.78
C LYS A 76 -8.41 -11.38 -8.58
N ARG A 77 -7.94 -11.46 -7.35
CA ARG A 77 -6.67 -12.13 -7.05
C ARG A 77 -6.78 -13.64 -7.23
N SER A 78 -7.89 -14.25 -6.83
CA SER A 78 -8.12 -15.70 -6.95
C SER A 78 -8.20 -16.20 -8.37
N SER A 79 -8.67 -15.39 -9.29
CA SER A 79 -8.60 -15.68 -10.72
C SER A 79 -7.21 -15.45 -11.34
N THR A 80 -6.25 -14.91 -10.58
CA THR A 80 -4.89 -14.62 -11.06
C THR A 80 -3.89 -15.72 -10.72
N TYR A 81 -3.86 -16.12 -9.45
CA TYR A 81 -2.90 -17.10 -8.92
C TYR A 81 -3.63 -18.16 -8.09
N SER A 82 -3.22 -19.41 -8.22
CA SER A 82 -3.70 -20.49 -7.37
C SER A 82 -3.15 -20.37 -5.94
N ILE A 83 -3.82 -21.00 -4.98
CA ILE A 83 -3.33 -21.08 -3.60
C ILE A 83 -1.94 -21.74 -3.54
N LYS A 84 -1.68 -22.75 -4.39
CA LYS A 84 -0.37 -23.43 -4.42
C LYS A 84 0.76 -22.47 -4.81
N GLU A 85 0.53 -21.59 -5.77
CA GLU A 85 1.51 -20.56 -6.14
C GLU A 85 1.73 -19.57 -4.99
N CYS A 86 0.68 -19.17 -4.28
CA CYS A 86 0.81 -18.32 -3.08
C CYS A 86 1.64 -18.98 -1.97
N GLU A 87 1.42 -20.27 -1.70
CA GLU A 87 2.22 -21.01 -0.71
C GLU A 87 3.69 -21.12 -1.13
N GLU A 88 3.96 -21.41 -2.41
CA GLU A 88 5.33 -21.50 -2.92
C GLU A 88 6.04 -20.13 -2.87
N ALA A 89 5.32 -19.05 -3.19
CA ALA A 89 5.85 -17.69 -3.10
C ALA A 89 6.20 -17.32 -1.66
N LYS A 90 5.32 -17.63 -0.69
CA LYS A 90 5.58 -17.44 0.75
C LYS A 90 6.82 -18.20 1.21
N LYS A 91 6.94 -19.48 0.84
CA LYS A 91 8.11 -20.31 1.20
C LYS A 91 9.42 -19.71 0.68
N ASN A 92 9.39 -19.09 -0.49
CA ASN A 92 10.54 -18.43 -1.10
C ASN A 92 10.67 -16.94 -0.73
N GLN A 93 9.84 -16.42 0.18
CA GLN A 93 9.79 -15.01 0.59
C GLN A 93 9.64 -14.04 -0.61
N LYS A 94 8.82 -14.41 -1.59
CA LYS A 94 8.55 -13.64 -2.80
C LYS A 94 7.12 -13.10 -2.79
N PHE A 95 6.96 -11.87 -3.30
CA PHE A 95 5.63 -11.32 -3.56
C PHE A 95 5.15 -11.71 -4.94
N LEU A 96 3.90 -12.18 -5.05
CA LEU A 96 3.25 -12.50 -6.34
C LEU A 96 2.64 -11.28 -7.01
N GLY A 97 2.40 -10.20 -6.27
CA GLY A 97 1.82 -8.98 -6.79
C GLY A 97 1.90 -7.86 -5.77
N ALA A 98 1.34 -6.72 -6.15
CA ALA A 98 1.25 -5.57 -5.27
C ALA A 98 -0.17 -5.02 -5.19
N LEU A 99 -0.52 -4.47 -4.04
CA LEU A 99 -1.74 -3.71 -3.82
C LEU A 99 -1.36 -2.25 -3.59
N TYR A 100 -1.90 -1.33 -4.39
CA TYR A 100 -1.72 0.11 -4.21
C TYR A 100 -2.96 0.70 -3.54
N LEU A 101 -2.77 1.39 -2.40
CA LEU A 101 -3.83 2.00 -1.61
C LEU A 101 -3.48 3.44 -1.24
N VAL A 102 -4.54 4.24 -1.04
CA VAL A 102 -4.46 5.51 -0.28
C VAL A 102 -5.31 5.38 0.98
N PRO A 103 -4.78 4.83 2.10
CA PRO A 103 -5.62 4.36 3.20
C PRO A 103 -6.38 5.45 3.96
N HIS A 104 -5.81 6.65 4.07
CA HIS A 104 -6.37 7.75 4.85
C HIS A 104 -6.56 8.98 3.97
N TYR A 105 -7.71 9.65 4.12
CA TYR A 105 -8.09 10.80 3.30
C TYR A 105 -7.92 10.49 1.81
N HIS A 106 -8.49 9.35 1.42
CA HIS A 106 -8.31 8.75 0.10
C HIS A 106 -8.55 9.77 -1.02
N ASN A 107 -7.74 9.75 -2.07
CA ASN A 107 -7.91 10.63 -3.22
C ASN A 107 -8.58 9.84 -4.36
N PRO A 108 -9.82 10.17 -4.80
CA PRO A 108 -10.54 11.44 -4.58
C PRO A 108 -11.66 11.41 -3.53
N THR A 109 -11.98 10.26 -2.94
CA THR A 109 -13.22 10.06 -2.16
C THR A 109 -13.22 10.66 -0.76
N GLY A 110 -12.06 10.98 -0.19
CA GLY A 110 -11.87 11.42 1.18
C GLY A 110 -12.04 10.33 2.24
N THR A 111 -12.30 9.08 1.85
CA THR A 111 -12.57 7.96 2.77
C THR A 111 -11.33 7.57 3.58
N GLU A 112 -11.57 6.91 4.71
CA GLU A 112 -10.52 6.32 5.55
C GLU A 112 -10.85 4.85 5.82
N LEU A 113 -9.84 3.98 5.79
CA LEU A 113 -10.00 2.58 6.16
C LEU A 113 -10.22 2.43 7.67
N SER A 114 -11.22 1.63 8.05
CA SER A 114 -11.43 1.26 9.46
C SER A 114 -10.33 0.32 9.96
N PRO A 115 -10.10 0.23 11.29
CA PRO A 115 -9.18 -0.75 11.87
C PRO A 115 -9.47 -2.18 11.43
N GLU A 116 -10.74 -2.57 11.38
CA GLU A 116 -11.18 -3.91 10.96
C GLU A 116 -10.84 -4.18 9.49
N LYS A 117 -11.02 -3.17 8.61
CA LYS A 117 -10.66 -3.28 7.19
C LYS A 117 -9.14 -3.36 7.02
N CYS A 118 -8.37 -2.60 7.81
CA CYS A 118 -6.90 -2.71 7.87
C CYS A 118 -6.45 -4.14 8.27
N GLU A 119 -7.00 -4.72 9.33
CA GLU A 119 -6.66 -6.09 9.76
C GLU A 119 -6.97 -7.13 8.68
N LYS A 120 -8.12 -7.00 8.00
CA LYS A 120 -8.49 -7.89 6.89
C LYS A 120 -7.53 -7.75 5.70
N ILE A 121 -7.09 -6.53 5.38
CA ILE A 121 -6.09 -6.31 4.32
C ILE A 121 -4.77 -7.00 4.65
N ILE A 122 -4.29 -6.90 5.90
CA ILE A 122 -3.06 -7.61 6.32
C ILE A 122 -3.22 -9.12 6.18
N LYS A 123 -4.36 -9.68 6.61
CA LYS A 123 -4.64 -11.11 6.46
C LYS A 123 -4.62 -11.55 4.99
N LEU A 124 -5.24 -10.78 4.10
CA LEU A 124 -5.22 -11.07 2.65
C LEU A 124 -3.81 -10.95 2.07
N ALA A 125 -3.06 -9.90 2.46
CA ALA A 125 -1.70 -9.66 2.00
C ALA A 125 -0.78 -10.83 2.37
N ARG A 126 -0.82 -11.28 3.64
CA ARG A 126 -0.07 -12.44 4.12
C ARG A 126 -0.52 -13.74 3.45
N LYS A 127 -1.83 -14.01 3.41
CA LYS A 127 -2.42 -15.21 2.80
C LYS A 127 -1.95 -15.41 1.36
N TYR A 128 -1.83 -14.32 0.61
CA TYR A 128 -1.57 -14.35 -0.82
C TYR A 128 -0.19 -13.88 -1.25
N SER A 129 0.71 -13.58 -0.30
CA SER A 129 2.05 -13.05 -0.58
C SER A 129 2.02 -11.80 -1.46
N ILE A 130 1.26 -10.78 -1.04
CA ILE A 130 1.09 -9.52 -1.78
C ILE A 130 1.72 -8.37 -1.00
N LEU A 131 2.51 -7.54 -1.69
CA LEU A 131 3.08 -6.33 -1.10
C LEU A 131 2.09 -5.16 -1.18
N VAL A 132 1.76 -4.54 -0.06
CA VAL A 132 0.84 -3.41 0.02
C VAL A 132 1.62 -2.09 0.08
N PHE A 133 1.54 -1.31 -0.99
CA PHE A 133 2.07 0.06 -1.04
C PHE A 133 0.99 1.04 -0.63
N CYS A 134 1.23 1.74 0.48
CA CYS A 134 0.30 2.70 1.05
C CYS A 134 0.81 4.13 0.88
N ASP A 135 0.11 4.94 0.10
CA ASP A 135 0.38 6.37 -0.01
C ASP A 135 -0.27 7.14 1.15
N TYR A 136 0.57 7.69 2.03
CA TYR A 136 0.18 8.53 3.16
C TYR A 136 0.57 9.99 2.92
N LEU A 137 -0.16 10.66 2.03
CA LEU A 137 0.15 12.03 1.61
C LEU A 137 -0.53 13.10 2.50
N TYR A 138 -1.68 12.76 3.09
CA TYR A 138 -2.55 13.70 3.80
C TYR A 138 -2.76 13.32 5.27
N ASN A 139 -2.10 12.29 5.78
CA ASN A 139 -2.38 11.71 7.11
C ASN A 139 -2.18 12.70 8.28
N ILE A 140 -1.47 13.80 8.04
CA ILE A 140 -1.24 14.88 9.00
C ILE A 140 -2.27 16.02 8.90
N LEU A 141 -3.08 16.03 7.83
CA LEU A 141 -4.10 17.05 7.55
C LEU A 141 -5.45 16.59 8.11
N HIS A 142 -5.54 16.50 9.44
CA HIS A 142 -6.77 16.11 10.14
C HIS A 142 -7.22 17.24 11.06
N TYR A 143 -8.54 17.41 11.19
CA TYR A 143 -9.13 18.41 12.09
C TYR A 143 -9.40 17.87 13.50
N ASN A 144 -9.46 16.54 13.67
CA ASN A 144 -9.81 15.89 14.93
C ASN A 144 -8.57 15.35 15.66
N ASP A 145 -8.59 15.29 16.99
CA ASP A 145 -7.45 14.84 17.79
C ASP A 145 -7.10 13.35 17.63
N LYS A 146 -7.99 12.54 17.02
CA LYS A 146 -7.82 11.10 16.88
C LYS A 146 -7.44 10.71 15.46
N VAL A 147 -6.20 10.30 15.29
CA VAL A 147 -5.66 9.81 14.01
C VAL A 147 -5.70 8.29 14.00
N ASN A 148 -6.27 7.71 12.95
CA ASN A 148 -6.19 6.26 12.72
C ASN A 148 -4.73 5.81 12.59
N ARG A 149 -4.44 4.56 13.00
CA ARG A 149 -3.10 4.00 12.83
C ARG A 149 -2.85 3.72 11.35
N ARG A 150 -1.63 3.96 10.86
CA ARG A 150 -1.24 3.53 9.50
C ARG A 150 -1.31 2.01 9.38
N LEU A 151 -1.57 1.50 8.18
CA LEU A 151 -1.67 0.09 7.84
C LEU A 151 -0.40 -0.69 8.22
N PHE A 152 0.77 -0.05 8.10
CA PHE A 152 2.05 -0.62 8.54
C PHE A 152 2.03 -1.06 10.00
N ALA A 153 1.31 -0.36 10.88
CA ALA A 153 1.23 -0.71 12.30
C ALA A 153 0.37 -1.96 12.58
N TYR A 154 -0.45 -2.40 11.61
CA TYR A 154 -1.20 -3.66 11.68
C TYR A 154 -0.38 -4.84 11.17
N ASP A 155 0.70 -4.60 10.42
CA ASP A 155 1.60 -5.64 9.95
C ASP A 155 2.70 -5.93 10.98
N ASN A 156 2.30 -6.50 12.11
CA ASN A 156 3.12 -6.60 13.30
C ASN A 156 4.09 -7.82 13.26
N PRO A 157 5.41 -7.61 13.41
CA PRO A 157 6.41 -8.69 13.44
C PRO A 157 6.24 -9.74 14.55
N LYS A 158 5.41 -9.44 15.57
CA LYS A 158 5.14 -10.36 16.69
C LYS A 158 3.98 -11.31 16.43
N ASP A 159 3.26 -11.15 15.32
CA ASP A 159 2.15 -12.05 15.00
C ASP A 159 2.70 -13.43 14.58
N GLU A 160 2.03 -14.51 14.97
CA GLU A 160 2.48 -15.89 14.70
C GLU A 160 2.59 -16.19 13.20
N ASP A 161 1.75 -15.54 12.38
CA ASP A 161 1.70 -15.71 10.93
C ASP A 161 2.49 -14.64 10.16
N TYR A 162 3.36 -13.87 10.83
CA TYR A 162 4.05 -12.72 10.23
C TYR A 162 4.86 -13.11 8.99
N GLY A 163 5.78 -14.07 9.11
CA GLY A 163 6.70 -14.46 8.05
C GLY A 163 7.64 -13.31 7.64
N ILE A 164 7.18 -12.45 6.73
CA ILE A 164 7.85 -11.24 6.27
C ILE A 164 6.90 -10.04 6.33
N GLY A 165 7.43 -8.82 6.32
CA GLY A 165 6.61 -7.60 6.22
C GLY A 165 5.98 -7.46 4.83
N HIS A 166 4.69 -7.14 4.79
CA HIS A 166 3.88 -6.97 3.59
C HIS A 166 3.45 -5.51 3.35
N VAL A 167 3.84 -4.55 4.19
CA VAL A 167 3.41 -3.15 4.03
C VAL A 167 4.58 -2.19 3.85
N ILE A 168 4.47 -1.31 2.85
CA ILE A 168 5.32 -0.13 2.68
C ILE A 168 4.47 1.11 2.95
N SER A 169 4.90 1.92 3.92
CA SER A 169 4.29 3.24 4.20
C SER A 169 5.06 4.32 3.42
N ASN A 170 4.46 4.83 2.35
CA ASN A 170 5.06 5.86 1.51
C ASN A 170 4.60 7.26 1.95
N GLY A 171 5.57 8.11 2.33
CA GLY A 171 5.33 9.44 2.88
C GLY A 171 5.81 10.57 1.97
N THR A 172 5.41 11.80 2.30
CA THR A 172 5.98 12.99 1.65
C THR A 172 5.96 14.22 2.55
N PHE A 173 6.93 15.10 2.38
CA PHE A 173 6.88 16.46 2.94
C PHE A 173 6.18 17.47 2.02
N SER A 174 5.72 17.06 0.83
CA SER A 174 5.13 17.96 -0.18
C SER A 174 3.87 18.66 0.28
N LYS A 175 3.09 18.01 1.16
CA LYS A 175 1.81 18.53 1.70
C LYS A 175 1.95 19.14 3.10
N LEU A 176 3.16 19.07 3.67
CA LEU A 176 3.48 19.63 4.98
C LEU A 176 4.31 20.91 4.87
N LEU A 177 5.39 20.86 4.09
CA LEU A 177 6.39 21.91 4.01
C LEU A 177 6.34 22.60 2.64
N SER A 178 6.76 21.89 1.59
CA SER A 178 6.68 22.40 0.21
C SER A 178 6.93 21.27 -0.80
N PRO A 179 6.16 21.22 -1.90
CA PRO A 179 6.42 20.26 -2.98
C PRO A 179 7.76 20.50 -3.69
N GLY A 180 8.32 21.71 -3.58
CA GLY A 180 9.61 22.08 -4.18
C GLY A 180 10.83 21.48 -3.46
N LEU A 181 10.67 21.00 -2.22
CA LEU A 181 11.77 20.37 -1.47
C LEU A 181 12.21 19.04 -2.07
N ARG A 182 11.28 18.33 -2.75
CA ARG A 182 11.54 16.99 -3.31
C ARG A 182 12.09 16.03 -2.25
N ILE A 183 11.45 15.96 -1.07
CA ILE A 183 11.81 15.03 0.00
C ILE A 183 10.55 14.29 0.49
N GLY A 184 10.70 13.02 0.82
CA GLY A 184 9.66 12.19 1.42
C GLY A 184 10.22 11.06 2.24
#